data_AF-A0AAV8RCH1-F1
#
_entry.id   AF-A0AAV8RCH1-F1
#
_cell.length_a   1.000
_cell.length_b   1.000
_cell.length_c   1.000
_cell.angle_alpha   90.00
_cell.angle_beta   90.00
_cell.angle_gamma   90.00
#
_symmetry.space_group_name_H-M   'P 1'
#
loop_
_entity.id
_entity.type
_entity.pdbx_description
1 polymer ?
#
loop_
_entity_poly.entity_id
_entity_poly.type
_entity_poly.pdbx_seq_one_letter_code
_entity_poly.pdbx_strand_id
1 'polypeptide(L)'
;MIDLKLEEQGQLQLLEREEDEEDDCFESIDKLITQGINSGDIKKLQDAGIYTCNGLMMQPRRFVLLSLTGIKGLSEAKVDKICEAAEKLVNMGYVTGSDLLLRRKAVVRITTGSQALDELLGGGIETLSITEAFGEFRSGKTQLAHTLCSTQLPIQMHGGNGKVAYIDTEGTFRPDRIVPIAERFGMDAGAVLDNIIYAPFQAPDRRFCDRTVPRGLLWAR
;
A
#
# COMPACT_ATOMS: atom_id res chain seq x y z
N MET A 1 8.02 12.26 -46.67
CA MET A 1 6.83 12.37 -45.79
C MET A 1 6.12 11.01 -45.70
N ILE A 2 6.88 9.90 -45.53
CA ILE A 2 6.34 8.54 -45.44
C ILE A 2 6.95 7.75 -44.25
N ASP A 3 8.11 8.15 -43.70
CA ASP A 3 8.77 7.38 -42.62
C ASP A 3 8.34 7.66 -41.17
N LEU A 4 7.59 8.73 -40.89
CA LEU A 4 7.18 9.02 -39.49
C LEU A 4 5.94 8.23 -39.03
N LYS A 5 5.11 7.75 -39.96
CA LYS A 5 3.89 6.99 -39.62
C LYS A 5 4.15 5.51 -39.33
N LEU A 6 5.26 4.96 -39.84
CA LEU A 6 5.61 3.54 -39.65
C LEU A 6 6.24 3.30 -38.28
N GLU A 7 6.97 4.28 -37.73
CA GLU A 7 7.53 4.19 -36.37
C GLU A 7 6.44 4.33 -35.29
N GLU A 8 5.44 5.20 -35.47
CA GLU A 8 4.27 5.28 -34.58
C GLU A 8 3.47 3.97 -34.56
N GLN A 9 3.28 3.33 -35.72
CA GLN A 9 2.55 2.06 -35.81
C GLN A 9 3.30 0.90 -35.15
N GLY A 10 4.64 0.88 -35.23
CA GLY A 10 5.47 -0.12 -34.56
C GLY A 10 5.51 0.03 -33.03
N GLN A 11 5.37 1.25 -32.51
CA GLN A 11 5.28 1.52 -31.07
C GLN A 11 3.90 1.21 -30.48
N LEU A 12 2.82 1.42 -31.24
CA LEU A 12 1.47 1.10 -30.82
C LEU A 12 1.20 -0.42 -30.73
N GLN A 13 1.87 -1.24 -31.53
CA GLN A 13 1.66 -2.70 -31.53
C GLN A 13 2.28 -3.47 -30.34
N LEU A 14 3.10 -2.82 -29.50
CA LEU A 14 3.65 -3.43 -28.28
C LEU A 14 2.82 -3.16 -27.02
N LEU A 15 1.70 -2.43 -27.14
CA LEU A 15 0.83 -2.00 -26.03
C LEU A 15 -0.52 -2.74 -25.96
N GLU A 16 -0.69 -3.84 -26.68
CA GLU A 16 -1.85 -4.74 -26.53
C GLU A 16 -1.43 -6.06 -25.88
N ARG A 17 -0.56 -6.00 -24.87
CA ARG A 17 -0.32 -7.14 -24.00
C ARG A 17 -1.41 -7.10 -22.92
N GLU A 18 -2.50 -7.81 -23.21
CA GLU A 18 -3.59 -8.22 -22.31
C GLU A 18 -3.47 -7.62 -20.89
N GLU A 19 -4.14 -6.49 -20.64
CA GLU A 19 -4.25 -5.83 -19.32
C GLU A 19 -5.18 -6.59 -18.34
N ASP A 20 -5.23 -7.92 -18.42
CA ASP A 20 -6.13 -8.76 -17.61
C ASP A 20 -5.39 -9.69 -16.62
N GLU A 21 -4.12 -9.41 -16.32
CA GLU A 21 -3.53 -9.88 -15.07
C GLU A 21 -3.67 -8.75 -14.05
N GLU A 22 -4.70 -8.85 -13.19
CA GLU A 22 -4.67 -8.23 -11.87
C GLU A 22 -3.43 -8.78 -11.16
N ASP A 23 -2.27 -8.17 -11.43
CA ASP A 23 -1.03 -8.48 -10.74
C ASP A 23 -1.31 -8.17 -9.28
N ASP A 24 -1.47 -9.21 -8.46
CA ASP A 24 -1.65 -9.08 -7.02
C ASP A 24 -0.59 -8.10 -6.52
N CYS A 25 -1.01 -6.96 -5.97
CA CYS A 25 -0.11 -5.92 -5.47
C CYS A 25 0.86 -6.46 -4.39
N PHE A 26 0.58 -7.66 -3.87
CA PHE A 26 1.45 -8.41 -2.97
C PHE A 26 1.30 -9.93 -3.15
N GLU A 27 2.41 -10.63 -3.04
CA GLU A 27 2.41 -12.10 -2.98
C GLU A 27 1.99 -12.59 -1.58
N SER A 28 0.80 -13.20 -1.47
CA SER A 28 0.34 -13.81 -0.22
C SER A 28 1.25 -14.96 0.23
N ILE A 29 1.45 -15.10 1.54
CA ILE A 29 2.21 -16.20 2.15
C ILE A 29 1.63 -17.58 1.82
N ASP A 30 0.34 -17.66 1.49
CA ASP A 30 -0.33 -18.90 1.10
C ASP A 30 0.22 -19.48 -0.22
N LYS A 31 0.81 -18.65 -1.09
CA LYS A 31 1.44 -19.12 -2.32
C LYS A 31 2.66 -20.01 -2.05
N LEU A 32 3.23 -19.99 -0.84
CA LEU A 32 4.29 -20.91 -0.42
C LEU A 32 3.85 -22.38 -0.39
N ILE A 33 2.54 -22.67 -0.36
CA ILE A 33 2.02 -24.04 -0.48
C ILE A 33 2.46 -24.65 -1.82
N THR A 34 2.46 -23.86 -2.89
CA THR A 34 2.87 -24.33 -4.23
C THR A 34 4.35 -24.70 -4.29
N GLN A 35 5.16 -24.13 -3.39
CA GLN A 35 6.58 -24.43 -3.23
C GLN A 35 6.86 -25.53 -2.19
N GLY A 36 5.83 -26.22 -1.70
CA GLY A 36 5.96 -27.39 -0.82
C GLY A 36 6.03 -27.08 0.68
N ILE A 37 5.64 -25.88 1.10
CA ILE A 37 5.51 -25.54 2.53
C ILE A 37 4.18 -26.05 3.08
N ASN A 38 4.20 -26.65 4.28
CA ASN A 38 3.01 -27.17 4.92
C ASN A 38 2.07 -26.04 5.39
N SER A 39 0.76 -26.18 5.15
CA SER A 39 -0.27 -25.24 5.62
C SER A 39 -0.23 -24.98 7.13
N GLY A 40 0.20 -25.96 7.93
CA GLY A 40 0.37 -25.80 9.37
C GLY A 40 1.53 -24.87 9.76
N ASP A 41 2.58 -24.80 8.94
CA ASP A 41 3.67 -23.86 9.15
C ASP A 41 3.29 -22.45 8.62
N ILE A 42 2.46 -22.36 7.59
CA ILE A 42 1.90 -21.08 7.10
C ILE A 42 1.01 -20.41 8.14
N LYS A 43 0.12 -21.17 8.79
CA LYS A 43 -0.71 -20.63 9.89
C LYS A 43 0.14 -20.04 11.01
N LYS A 44 1.26 -20.67 11.36
CA LYS A 44 2.18 -20.12 12.37
C LYS A 44 2.83 -18.81 11.92
N LEU A 45 3.12 -18.65 10.63
CA LEU A 45 3.61 -17.39 10.08
C LEU A 45 2.54 -16.30 10.17
N GLN A 46 1.30 -16.63 9.82
CA GLN A 46 0.15 -15.74 9.95
C GLN A 46 -0.09 -15.33 11.42
N ASP A 47 -0.05 -16.29 12.35
CA ASP A 47 -0.15 -16.04 13.80
C ASP A 47 0.98 -15.14 14.33
N ALA A 48 2.15 -15.17 13.67
CA ALA A 48 3.28 -14.29 13.97
C ALA A 48 3.19 -12.91 13.28
N GLY A 49 2.13 -12.64 12.52
CA GLY A 49 1.90 -11.38 11.84
C GLY A 49 2.52 -11.27 10.44
N ILE A 50 3.00 -12.38 9.86
CA ILE A 50 3.60 -12.42 8.52
C ILE A 50 2.57 -12.97 7.54
N TYR A 51 2.04 -12.07 6.70
CA TYR A 51 0.99 -12.39 5.74
C TYR A 51 1.44 -12.33 4.27
N THR A 52 2.62 -11.76 3.98
CA THR A 52 3.12 -11.59 2.61
C THR A 52 4.55 -12.11 2.45
N CYS A 53 4.86 -12.65 1.27
CA CYS A 53 6.20 -13.12 0.92
C CYS A 53 7.21 -11.97 0.94
N ASN A 54 6.84 -10.78 0.43
CA ASN A 54 7.68 -9.59 0.50
C ASN A 54 7.96 -9.16 1.95
N GLY A 55 6.95 -9.25 2.83
CA GLY A 55 7.12 -8.94 4.25
C GLY A 55 8.14 -9.84 4.95
N LEU A 56 8.18 -11.12 4.57
CA LEU A 56 9.20 -12.06 5.03
C LEU A 56 10.60 -11.70 4.50
N MET A 57 10.72 -11.39 3.21
CA MET A 57 12.00 -11.14 2.54
C MET A 57 12.63 -9.78 2.85
N MET A 58 11.82 -8.78 3.24
CA MET A 58 12.29 -7.45 3.64
C MET A 58 13.01 -7.43 4.98
N GLN A 59 12.86 -8.48 5.80
CA GLN A 59 13.49 -8.58 7.10
C GLN A 59 14.90 -9.18 6.99
N PRO A 60 15.89 -8.70 7.76
CA PRO A 60 17.21 -9.29 7.72
C PRO A 60 17.17 -10.74 8.20
N ARG A 61 17.88 -11.63 7.50
CA ARG A 61 17.90 -13.09 7.74
C ARG A 61 18.03 -13.47 9.22
N ARG A 62 18.88 -12.76 9.96
CA ARG A 62 19.09 -12.98 11.40
C ARG A 62 17.86 -12.66 12.26
N PHE A 63 17.11 -11.62 11.91
CA PHE A 63 15.87 -11.25 12.59
C PHE A 63 14.75 -12.23 12.28
N VAL A 64 14.63 -12.65 11.01
CA VAL A 64 13.68 -13.68 10.58
C VAL A 64 13.95 -14.99 11.31
N LEU A 65 15.20 -15.45 11.33
CA LEU A 65 15.59 -16.67 12.05
C LEU A 65 15.27 -16.57 13.54
N LEU A 66 15.64 -15.48 14.21
CA LEU A 66 15.36 -15.32 15.65
C LEU A 66 13.86 -15.25 15.96
N SER A 67 13.10 -14.51 15.15
CA SER A 67 11.66 -14.33 15.33
C SER A 67 10.89 -15.62 15.08
N LEU A 68 11.24 -16.36 14.02
CA LEU A 68 10.53 -17.57 13.61
C LEU A 68 10.93 -18.81 14.40
N THR A 69 12.20 -18.96 14.78
CA THR A 69 12.64 -20.09 15.63
C THR A 69 12.13 -19.99 17.06
N GLY A 70 11.73 -18.78 17.51
CA GLY A 70 11.00 -18.58 18.77
C GLY A 70 9.58 -19.15 18.77
N ILE A 71 9.02 -19.47 17.59
CA ILE A 71 7.68 -20.04 17.45
C ILE A 71 7.75 -21.56 17.61
N LYS A 72 6.95 -22.09 18.54
CA LYS A 72 6.88 -23.54 18.79
C LYS A 72 6.56 -24.31 17.50
N GLY A 73 7.47 -25.21 17.13
CA GLY A 73 7.29 -26.11 15.99
C GLY A 73 7.85 -25.60 14.65
N LEU A 74 8.60 -24.49 14.64
CA LEU A 74 9.47 -24.08 13.53
C LEU A 74 10.94 -24.29 13.94
N SER A 75 11.65 -25.16 13.21
CA SER A 75 13.09 -25.32 13.36
C SER A 75 13.83 -24.41 12.39
N GLU A 76 15.11 -24.14 12.64
CA GLU A 76 15.98 -23.35 11.75
C GLU A 76 15.97 -23.89 10.31
N ALA A 77 16.14 -25.20 10.14
CA ALA A 77 16.07 -25.86 8.84
C ALA A 77 14.70 -25.72 8.13
N LYS A 78 13.59 -25.53 8.87
CA LYS A 78 12.29 -25.22 8.26
C LYS A 78 12.21 -23.78 7.81
N VAL A 79 12.72 -22.85 8.64
CA VAL A 79 12.77 -21.43 8.32
C VAL A 79 13.60 -21.19 7.06
N ASP A 80 14.74 -21.86 6.92
CA ASP A 80 15.56 -21.75 5.71
C ASP A 80 14.81 -22.20 4.44
N LYS A 81 14.09 -23.33 4.51
CA LYS A 81 13.25 -23.81 3.40
C LYS A 81 12.14 -22.83 3.04
N ILE A 82 11.53 -22.18 4.03
CA ILE A 82 10.50 -21.15 3.82
C ILE A 82 11.11 -19.94 3.12
N CYS A 83 12.29 -19.48 3.56
CA CYS A 83 13.00 -18.38 2.92
C CYS A 83 13.40 -18.70 1.47
N GLU A 84 13.94 -19.90 1.21
CA GLU A 84 14.28 -20.34 -0.16
C GLU A 84 13.05 -20.44 -1.06
N ALA A 85 11.92 -20.88 -0.52
CA ALA A 85 10.65 -20.90 -1.25
C ALA A 85 10.15 -19.49 -1.57
N ALA A 86 10.24 -18.55 -0.61
CA ALA A 86 9.85 -17.17 -0.80
C ALA A 86 10.76 -16.44 -1.81
N GLU A 87 12.07 -16.72 -1.80
CA GLU A 87 13.03 -16.14 -2.74
C GLU A 87 12.74 -16.51 -4.21
N LYS A 88 12.16 -17.69 -4.46
CA LYS A 88 11.71 -18.10 -5.80
C LYS A 88 10.46 -17.37 -6.28
N LEU A 89 9.62 -16.93 -5.35
CA LEU A 89 8.37 -16.23 -5.66
C LEU A 89 8.62 -14.72 -5.80
N VAL A 90 9.53 -14.15 -5.01
CA VAL A 90 9.81 -12.72 -5.03
C VAL A 90 10.97 -12.41 -5.95
N ASN A 91 10.72 -11.64 -7.02
CA ASN A 91 11.77 -11.20 -7.95
C ASN A 91 12.62 -10.06 -7.35
N MET A 92 13.61 -10.43 -6.52
CA MET A 92 14.55 -9.49 -5.86
C MET A 92 15.87 -9.28 -6.63
N GLY A 93 15.90 -9.54 -7.93
CA GLY A 93 17.10 -9.39 -8.76
C GLY A 93 17.44 -7.94 -9.13
N TYR A 94 18.61 -7.75 -9.73
CA TYR A 94 18.97 -6.49 -10.37
C TYR A 94 18.09 -6.25 -11.60
N VAL A 95 17.60 -5.02 -11.75
CA VAL A 95 16.79 -4.59 -12.88
C VAL A 95 17.44 -3.39 -13.57
N THR A 96 17.20 -3.22 -14.87
CA THR A 96 17.71 -2.05 -15.59
C THR A 96 16.87 -0.81 -15.26
N GLY A 97 17.41 0.38 -15.54
CA GLY A 97 16.68 1.64 -15.35
C GLY A 97 15.41 1.72 -16.22
N SER A 98 15.43 1.12 -17.41
CA SER A 98 14.28 1.03 -18.31
C SER A 98 13.18 0.15 -17.71
N ASP A 99 13.54 -0.99 -17.13
CA ASP A 99 12.58 -1.89 -16.47
C ASP A 99 11.95 -1.22 -15.26
N LEU A 100 12.75 -0.49 -14.47
CA LEU A 100 12.25 0.26 -13.31
C LEU A 100 11.27 1.36 -13.74
N LEU A 101 11.55 2.07 -14.84
CA LEU A 101 10.65 3.08 -15.39
C LEU A 101 9.31 2.47 -15.81
N LEU A 102 9.33 1.30 -16.45
CA LEU A 102 8.11 0.57 -16.80
C LEU A 102 7.32 0.16 -15.56
N ARG A 103 7.99 -0.38 -14.53
CA ARG A 103 7.34 -0.72 -13.24
C ARG A 103 6.69 0.48 -12.57
N ARG A 104 7.28 1.68 -12.67
CA ARG A 104 6.69 2.91 -12.13
C ARG A 104 5.41 3.34 -12.84
N LYS A 105 5.10 2.83 -14.04
CA LYS A 105 3.81 3.09 -14.70
C LYS A 105 2.63 2.43 -13.98
N ALA A 106 2.87 1.36 -13.22
CA ALA A 106 1.85 0.70 -12.40
C ALA A 106 1.52 1.46 -11.10
N VAL A 107 2.24 2.55 -10.79
CA VAL A 107 1.96 3.38 -9.62
C VAL A 107 0.64 4.12 -9.81
N VAL A 108 -0.33 3.76 -9.00
CA VAL A 108 -1.62 4.45 -8.92
C VAL A 108 -1.44 5.79 -8.23
N ARG A 109 -2.08 6.84 -8.75
CA ARG A 109 -2.12 8.17 -8.13
C ARG A 109 -3.54 8.47 -7.69
N ILE A 110 -3.72 8.65 -6.39
CA ILE A 110 -5.03 8.89 -5.78
C ILE A 110 -5.31 10.40 -5.78
N THR A 111 -6.44 10.80 -6.35
CA THR A 111 -6.88 12.20 -6.36
C THR A 111 -7.03 12.74 -4.94
N THR A 112 -6.68 14.00 -4.76
CA THR A 112 -6.94 14.77 -3.54
C THR A 112 -8.33 15.42 -3.54
N GLY A 113 -9.10 15.28 -4.63
CA GLY A 113 -10.36 15.97 -4.86
C GLY A 113 -10.21 17.43 -5.28
N SER A 114 -8.99 17.88 -5.57
CA SER A 114 -8.68 19.23 -6.06
C SER A 114 -7.74 19.14 -7.26
N GLN A 115 -8.20 19.61 -8.44
CA GLN A 115 -7.41 19.57 -9.67
C GLN A 115 -6.07 20.31 -9.54
N ALA A 116 -6.08 21.50 -8.91
CA ALA A 116 -4.86 22.27 -8.71
C ALA A 116 -3.85 21.58 -7.79
N LEU A 117 -4.31 20.84 -6.78
CA LEU A 117 -3.43 20.09 -5.89
C LEU A 117 -2.92 18.80 -6.56
N ASP A 118 -3.76 18.14 -7.34
CA ASP A 118 -3.35 16.96 -8.11
C ASP A 118 -2.30 17.33 -9.16
N GLU A 119 -2.47 18.44 -9.89
CA GLU A 119 -1.47 18.97 -10.82
C GLU A 119 -0.14 19.29 -10.12
N LEU A 120 -0.20 19.94 -8.95
CA LEU A 120 0.98 20.25 -8.15
C LEU A 120 1.74 18.97 -7.72
N LEU A 121 1.01 17.90 -7.42
CA LEU A 121 1.57 16.61 -7.00
C LEU A 121 1.93 15.68 -8.17
N GLY A 122 1.70 16.10 -9.42
CA GLY A 122 1.97 15.26 -10.60
C GLY A 122 0.93 14.15 -10.84
N GLY A 123 -0.32 14.39 -10.46
CA GLY A 123 -1.48 13.52 -10.69
C GLY A 123 -2.19 13.04 -9.42
N GLY A 124 -1.74 13.46 -8.23
CA GLY A 124 -2.32 13.07 -6.93
C GLY A 124 -1.31 12.43 -5.99
N ILE A 125 -1.79 11.75 -4.95
CA ILE A 125 -0.97 11.05 -3.96
C ILE A 125 -0.49 9.71 -4.54
N GLU A 126 0.81 9.49 -4.63
CA GLU A 126 1.40 8.27 -5.21
C GLU A 126 1.32 7.07 -4.26
N THR A 127 0.83 5.93 -4.74
CA THR A 127 0.96 4.65 -4.03
C THR A 127 2.42 4.16 -4.03
N LEU A 128 2.73 3.14 -3.21
CA LEU A 128 4.10 2.63 -3.00
C LEU A 128 5.08 3.69 -2.46
N SER A 129 4.56 4.79 -1.92
CA SER A 129 5.32 5.89 -1.32
C SER A 129 4.67 6.35 -0.02
N ILE A 130 5.44 7.07 0.81
CA ILE A 130 4.92 7.79 1.97
C ILE A 130 4.93 9.27 1.61
N THR A 131 3.74 9.88 1.61
CA THR A 131 3.60 11.34 1.46
C THR A 131 3.38 11.95 2.83
N GLU A 132 4.05 13.04 3.19
CA GLU A 132 3.83 13.76 4.45
C GLU A 132 3.23 15.14 4.21
N ALA A 133 2.16 15.48 4.93
CA ALA A 133 1.54 16.79 4.92
C ALA A 133 1.80 17.46 6.27
N PHE A 134 2.60 18.53 6.26
CA PHE A 134 2.97 19.29 7.45
C PHE A 134 2.42 20.72 7.39
N GLY A 135 1.99 21.25 8.55
CA GLY A 135 1.42 22.59 8.65
C GLY A 135 0.82 22.88 10.02
N GLU A 136 0.58 24.17 10.30
CA GLU A 136 0.05 24.66 11.57
C GLU A 136 -1.31 24.05 11.95
N PHE A 137 -1.73 24.20 13.19
CA PHE A 137 -3.09 23.85 13.58
C PHE A 137 -4.10 24.58 12.69
N ARG A 138 -5.19 23.91 12.30
CA ARG A 138 -6.24 24.46 11.42
C ARG A 138 -5.83 24.73 9.96
N SER A 139 -4.67 24.26 9.51
CA SER A 139 -4.23 24.34 8.10
C SER A 139 -4.94 23.38 7.14
N GLY A 140 -5.83 22.50 7.64
CA GLY A 140 -6.65 21.60 6.81
C GLY A 140 -6.11 20.18 6.65
N LYS A 141 -5.07 19.77 7.38
CA LYS A 141 -4.50 18.41 7.33
C LYS A 141 -5.54 17.31 7.56
N THR A 142 -6.34 17.41 8.62
CA THR A 142 -7.44 16.48 8.91
C THR A 142 -8.51 16.49 7.81
N GLN A 143 -8.77 17.65 7.20
CA GLN A 143 -9.74 17.76 6.10
C GLN A 143 -9.25 17.06 4.83
N LEU A 144 -7.95 17.19 4.52
CA LEU A 144 -7.33 16.43 3.44
C LEU A 144 -7.40 14.93 3.73
N ALA A 145 -7.10 14.50 4.97
CA ALA A 145 -7.18 13.10 5.36
C ALA A 145 -8.59 12.52 5.23
N HIS A 146 -9.64 13.24 5.67
CA HIS A 146 -11.04 12.83 5.45
C HIS A 146 -11.39 12.72 3.96
N THR A 147 -10.84 13.61 3.13
CA THR A 147 -11.07 13.59 1.68
C THR A 147 -10.45 12.35 1.06
N LEU A 148 -9.19 12.05 1.41
CA LEU A 148 -8.50 10.85 0.96
C LEU A 148 -9.16 9.55 1.45
N CYS A 149 -9.81 9.55 2.61
CA CYS A 149 -10.60 8.39 3.05
C CYS A 149 -11.80 8.10 2.17
N SER A 150 -12.32 9.15 1.53
CA SER A 150 -13.49 9.07 0.68
C SER A 150 -13.11 8.80 -0.77
N THR A 151 -11.85 8.92 -1.18
CA THR A 151 -11.44 8.65 -2.58
C THR A 151 -11.25 7.15 -2.86
N GLN A 152 -12.19 6.33 -2.39
CA GLN A 152 -12.32 4.88 -2.64
C GLN A 152 -12.87 4.58 -4.05
N LEU A 153 -12.79 5.55 -4.95
CA LEU A 153 -13.29 5.48 -6.31
C LEU A 153 -12.56 4.38 -7.11
N PRO A 154 -13.15 3.92 -8.23
CA PRO A 154 -12.45 3.12 -9.23
C PRO A 154 -11.14 3.77 -9.68
N ILE A 155 -10.16 2.94 -10.06
CA ILE A 155 -8.82 3.40 -10.49
C ILE A 155 -8.93 4.31 -11.73
N GLN A 156 -9.89 4.06 -12.62
CA GLN A 156 -10.13 4.91 -13.81
C GLN A 156 -10.52 6.35 -13.45
N MET A 157 -11.05 6.57 -12.23
CA MET A 157 -11.37 7.89 -11.71
C MET A 157 -10.29 8.43 -10.74
N HIS A 158 -9.06 7.90 -10.83
CA HIS A 158 -7.95 8.25 -9.93
C HIS A 158 -8.26 7.95 -8.46
N GLY A 159 -9.07 6.92 -8.18
CA GLY A 159 -9.34 6.45 -6.83
C GLY A 159 -8.42 5.32 -6.39
N GLY A 160 -8.53 4.96 -5.11
CA GLY A 160 -7.76 3.87 -4.52
C GLY A 160 -8.38 2.48 -4.68
N ASN A 161 -9.64 2.38 -5.12
CA ASN A 161 -10.42 1.13 -5.26
C ASN A 161 -10.18 0.12 -4.11
N GLY A 162 -10.18 0.61 -2.86
CA GLY A 162 -9.76 -0.18 -1.72
C GLY A 162 -10.26 0.40 -0.39
N LYS A 163 -10.18 -0.43 0.66
CA LYS A 163 -10.51 -0.04 2.02
C LYS A 163 -9.46 0.91 2.58
N VAL A 164 -9.86 1.75 3.53
CA VAL A 164 -8.99 2.75 4.14
C VAL A 164 -8.81 2.46 5.62
N ALA A 165 -7.57 2.43 6.09
CA ALA A 165 -7.26 2.44 7.51
C ALA A 165 -6.98 3.87 7.97
N TYR A 166 -7.72 4.36 8.98
CA TYR A 166 -7.53 5.68 9.59
C TYR A 166 -7.07 5.53 11.03
N ILE A 167 -5.82 5.88 11.29
CA ILE A 167 -5.23 5.84 12.63
C ILE A 167 -5.19 7.26 13.19
N ASP A 168 -5.91 7.50 14.28
CA ASP A 168 -6.13 8.82 14.85
C ASP A 168 -5.54 8.93 16.24
N THR A 169 -4.65 9.90 16.43
CA THR A 169 -3.98 10.14 17.72
C THR A 169 -4.64 11.24 18.55
N GLU A 170 -5.50 12.05 17.94
CA GLU A 170 -6.05 13.26 18.56
C GLU A 170 -7.58 13.19 18.72
N GLY A 171 -8.23 12.15 18.19
CA GLY A 171 -9.68 12.02 18.23
C GLY A 171 -10.35 13.05 17.33
N THR A 172 -9.74 13.35 16.17
CA THR A 172 -10.23 14.34 15.21
C THR A 172 -11.08 13.74 14.09
N PHE A 173 -11.12 12.42 13.97
CA PHE A 173 -11.97 11.74 12.98
C PHE A 173 -13.45 12.00 13.26
N ARG A 174 -14.20 12.41 12.22
CA ARG A 174 -15.64 12.69 12.32
C ARG A 174 -16.38 12.02 11.15
N PRO A 175 -17.12 10.91 11.40
CA PRO A 175 -17.87 10.21 10.35
C PRO A 175 -18.86 11.11 9.60
N ASP A 176 -19.51 12.05 10.29
CA ASP A 176 -20.44 13.01 9.68
C ASP A 176 -19.77 13.91 8.61
N ARG A 177 -18.43 14.04 8.65
CA ARG A 177 -17.67 14.77 7.63
C ARG A 177 -17.41 13.95 6.38
N ILE A 178 -17.46 12.62 6.46
CA ILE A 178 -17.27 11.72 5.32
C ILE A 178 -18.50 11.73 4.41
N VAL A 179 -19.70 11.75 4.98
CA VAL A 179 -20.98 11.75 4.23
C VAL A 179 -21.03 12.78 3.10
N PRO A 180 -20.86 14.09 3.34
CA PRO A 180 -20.91 15.08 2.26
C PRO A 180 -19.74 14.98 1.27
N ILE A 181 -18.61 14.38 1.67
CA ILE A 181 -17.48 14.15 0.77
C ILE A 181 -17.79 12.97 -0.16
N ALA A 182 -18.33 11.87 0.36
CA ALA A 182 -18.76 10.73 -0.42
C ALA A 182 -19.83 11.14 -1.45
N GLU A 183 -20.83 11.93 -1.03
CA GLU A 183 -21.87 12.47 -1.91
C GLU A 183 -21.29 13.35 -3.03
N ARG A 184 -20.29 14.18 -2.72
CA ARG A 184 -19.58 15.00 -3.73
C ARG A 184 -18.95 14.14 -4.83
N PHE A 185 -18.48 12.96 -4.49
CA PHE A 185 -17.89 12.00 -5.43
C PHE A 185 -18.92 11.03 -6.02
N GLY A 186 -20.22 11.19 -5.72
CA GLY A 186 -21.30 10.35 -6.23
C GLY A 186 -21.32 8.93 -5.66
N MET A 187 -20.75 8.72 -4.47
CA MET A 187 -20.73 7.41 -3.81
C MET A 187 -21.78 7.31 -2.69
N ASP A 188 -22.20 6.08 -2.39
CA ASP A 188 -23.01 5.80 -1.22
C ASP A 188 -22.20 6.01 0.07
N ALA A 189 -22.65 6.94 0.92
CA ALA A 189 -21.94 7.28 2.13
C ALA A 189 -21.85 6.12 3.14
N GLY A 190 -22.86 5.24 3.18
CA GLY A 190 -22.86 4.05 4.03
C GLY A 190 -21.74 3.08 3.64
N ALA A 191 -21.68 2.74 2.35
CA ALA A 191 -20.64 1.88 1.80
C ALA A 191 -19.23 2.46 1.99
N VAL A 192 -19.05 3.77 1.80
CA VAL A 192 -17.75 4.44 2.04
C VAL A 192 -17.35 4.33 3.52
N LEU A 193 -18.29 4.53 4.44
CA LEU A 193 -18.03 4.42 5.88
C LEU A 193 -17.70 2.98 6.30
N ASP A 194 -18.40 1.98 5.76
CA ASP A 194 -18.14 0.55 6.05
C ASP A 194 -16.75 0.09 5.60
N ASN A 195 -16.17 0.78 4.61
CA ASN A 195 -14.82 0.53 4.10
C ASN A 195 -13.73 1.30 4.86
N ILE A 196 -14.07 2.16 5.82
CA ILE A 196 -13.11 2.88 6.67
C ILE A 196 -12.92 2.13 7.98
N ILE A 197 -11.72 1.59 8.19
CA ILE A 197 -11.30 0.98 9.45
C ILE A 197 -10.69 2.07 10.33
N TYR A 198 -11.42 2.49 11.36
CA TYR A 198 -10.97 3.49 12.31
C TYR A 198 -10.26 2.86 13.52
N ALA A 199 -9.06 3.34 13.85
CA ALA A 199 -8.31 2.94 15.02
C ALA A 199 -7.85 4.18 15.83
N PRO A 200 -8.42 4.41 17.04
CA PRO A 200 -7.91 5.43 17.93
C PRO A 200 -6.60 4.94 18.56
N PHE A 201 -5.54 5.73 18.44
CA PHE A 201 -4.27 5.48 19.10
C PHE A 201 -4.05 6.44 20.26
N GLN A 202 -4.22 5.93 21.48
CA GLN A 202 -3.89 6.68 22.68
C GLN A 202 -2.58 6.14 23.28
N ALA A 203 -1.50 6.91 23.15
CA ALA A 203 -0.26 6.55 23.84
C ALA A 203 -0.47 6.61 25.36
N PRO A 204 0.06 5.64 26.13
CA PRO A 204 -0.04 5.64 27.60
C PRO A 204 0.70 6.82 28.27
N ASP A 205 1.61 7.49 27.57
CA ASP A 205 2.23 8.76 27.97
C ASP A 205 2.26 9.72 26.76
N ARG A 206 1.71 10.94 26.92
CA ARG A 206 1.76 12.00 25.89
C ARG A 206 3.19 12.35 25.46
N ARG A 207 4.19 12.11 26.32
CA ARG A 207 5.61 12.35 26.01
C ARG A 207 6.23 11.32 25.06
N PHE A 208 5.57 10.17 24.83
CA PHE A 208 6.06 9.13 23.92
C PHE A 208 5.77 9.47 22.44
N CYS A 209 4.62 10.10 22.14
CA CYS A 209 4.31 10.58 20.79
C CYS A 209 5.30 11.63 20.27
N ASP A 210 5.92 12.41 21.16
CA ASP A 210 6.79 13.53 20.77
C ASP A 210 8.29 13.18 20.70
N ARG A 211 8.69 12.01 21.23
CA ARG A 211 10.11 11.59 21.31
C ARG A 211 10.49 10.35 20.51
N THR A 212 9.55 9.47 20.17
CA THR A 212 9.89 8.14 19.62
C THR A 212 9.34 7.88 18.22
N VAL A 213 8.55 8.79 17.65
CA VAL A 213 8.12 8.72 16.25
C VAL A 213 8.99 9.67 15.44
N PRO A 214 9.80 9.20 14.47
CA PRO A 214 10.44 10.10 13.52
C PRO A 214 9.35 10.97 12.88
N ARG A 215 9.50 12.29 12.95
CA ARG A 215 8.74 13.23 12.12
C ARG A 215 8.92 12.75 10.68
N GLY A 216 7.88 12.28 9.99
CA GLY A 216 8.07 11.65 8.68
C GLY A 216 7.03 10.66 8.18
N LEU A 217 5.93 10.39 8.90
CA LEU A 217 4.78 9.67 8.35
C LEU A 217 3.57 10.59 8.34
N LEU A 218 2.66 10.41 7.36
CA LEU A 218 1.37 11.10 7.33
C LEU A 218 0.54 10.73 8.57
N TRP A 219 0.74 11.48 9.64
CA TRP A 219 -0.14 11.49 10.80
C TRP A 219 -0.96 12.76 10.68
N ALA A 220 -2.29 12.63 10.60
CA ALA A 220 -3.18 13.76 10.74
C ALA A 220 -3.04 14.33 12.17
N ARG A 221 -2.10 15.27 12.34
CA ARG A 221 -2.08 16.27 13.43
C ARG A 221 -3.07 17.41 13.11
#